data_AF-A0A8H4KL72-F1
#
_entry.id   AF-A0A8H4KL72-F1
#
_cell.length_a   1.000
_cell.length_b   1.000
_cell.length_c   1.000
_cell.angle_alpha   90.00
_cell.angle_beta   90.00
_cell.angle_gamma   90.00
#
_symmetry.space_group_name_H-M   'P 1'
#
loop_
_entity.id
_entity.type
_entity.pdbx_description
1 polymer ?
#
loop_
_entity_poly.entity_id
_entity_poly.type
_entity_poly.pdbx_seq_one_letter_code
_entity_poly.pdbx_strand_id
1 'polypeptide(L)'
;MRVTAQTLITVLSAALPLTAAWEVTAYAGTSTCFAKDTTQYRILSGEGASGCLVFGQDMPGASCKKFTNGGGNSGPCDGETFDVRSLLAQPGTYCQMFVDTKCEINGGMVFSRPDKESGPKCNYPVGGLLRSFSCAPDTSGVPSEIPPNNPIGGF
;
A
#
# COMPACT_ATOMS: atom_id res chain seq x y z
N MET A 1 -14.87 -35.00 -51.00
CA MET A 1 -13.90 -34.66 -49.94
C MET A 1 -14.25 -33.29 -49.38
N ARG A 2 -14.69 -33.19 -48.13
CA ARG A 2 -14.90 -31.91 -47.43
C ARG A 2 -13.70 -31.68 -46.51
N VAL A 3 -12.95 -30.60 -46.73
CA VAL A 3 -11.86 -30.18 -45.84
C VAL A 3 -12.42 -29.07 -44.96
N THR A 4 -12.63 -29.34 -43.68
CA THR A 4 -13.00 -28.34 -42.68
C THR A 4 -11.75 -27.75 -42.05
N ALA A 5 -11.44 -26.49 -42.40
CA ALA A 5 -10.40 -25.71 -41.75
C ALA A 5 -10.89 -25.28 -40.36
N GLN A 6 -10.21 -25.73 -39.29
CA GLN A 6 -10.45 -25.27 -37.94
C GLN A 6 -9.59 -24.03 -37.68
N THR A 7 -10.22 -22.88 -37.56
CA THR A 7 -9.56 -21.62 -37.20
C THR A 7 -9.25 -21.63 -35.71
N LEU A 8 -7.98 -21.80 -35.34
CA LEU A 8 -7.50 -21.60 -33.96
C LEU A 8 -7.48 -20.10 -33.66
N ILE A 9 -8.35 -19.63 -32.78
CA ILE A 9 -8.31 -18.27 -32.23
C ILE A 9 -7.33 -18.27 -31.05
N THR A 10 -6.11 -17.80 -31.28
CA THR A 10 -5.15 -17.50 -30.22
C THR A 10 -5.51 -16.15 -29.59
N VAL A 11 -6.18 -16.17 -28.44
CA VAL A 11 -6.37 -14.96 -27.63
C VAL A 11 -5.07 -14.70 -26.87
N LEU A 12 -4.23 -13.83 -27.43
CA LEU A 12 -3.06 -13.29 -26.75
C LEU A 12 -3.55 -12.26 -25.71
N SER A 13 -3.88 -12.74 -24.51
CA SER A 13 -4.22 -11.86 -23.39
C SER A 13 -2.94 -11.18 -22.93
N ALA A 14 -2.69 -9.96 -23.39
CA ALA A 14 -1.65 -9.12 -22.81
C ALA A 14 -2.08 -8.81 -21.37
N ALA A 15 -1.43 -9.45 -20.39
CA ALA A 15 -1.55 -9.06 -19.00
C ALA A 15 -0.95 -7.65 -18.87
N LEU A 16 -1.81 -6.63 -18.88
CA LEU A 16 -1.42 -5.30 -18.41
C LEU A 16 -0.96 -5.50 -16.96
N PRO A 17 0.22 -5.00 -16.54
CA PRO A 17 0.60 -5.06 -15.15
C PRO A 17 -0.49 -4.32 -14.37
N LEU A 18 -1.20 -5.05 -13.50
CA LEU A 18 -2.15 -4.47 -12.56
C LEU A 18 -1.34 -3.58 -11.63
N THR A 19 -1.21 -2.31 -11.97
CA THR A 19 -0.61 -1.33 -11.10
C THR A 19 -1.57 -1.15 -9.94
N ALA A 20 -1.15 -1.52 -8.73
CA ALA A 20 -1.95 -1.29 -7.55
C ALA A 20 -2.32 0.20 -7.45
N ALA A 21 -3.59 0.49 -7.20
CA ALA A 21 -4.08 1.85 -7.00
C ALA A 21 -3.60 2.43 -5.66
N TRP A 22 -3.34 1.57 -4.68
CA TRP A 22 -2.67 1.93 -3.44
C TRP A 22 -1.79 0.77 -2.98
N GLU A 23 -0.71 1.10 -2.29
CA GLU A 23 0.17 0.14 -1.62
C GLU A 23 0.63 0.71 -0.27
N VAL A 24 0.59 -0.14 0.75
CA VAL A 24 1.08 0.20 2.08
C VAL A 24 1.92 -0.91 2.68
N THR A 25 2.88 -0.53 3.50
CA THR A 25 3.60 -1.46 4.38
C THR A 25 3.15 -1.24 5.83
N ALA A 26 2.47 -2.22 6.39
CA ALA A 26 2.10 -2.25 7.81
C ALA A 26 3.25 -2.90 8.61
N TYR A 27 3.67 -2.30 9.72
CA TYR A 27 4.74 -2.81 10.58
C TYR A 27 4.19 -3.17 11.96
N ALA A 28 4.60 -4.34 12.47
CA ALA A 28 4.25 -4.76 13.81
C ALA A 28 5.20 -4.15 14.86
N GLY A 29 4.63 -3.69 15.98
CA GLY A 29 5.38 -3.32 17.19
C GLY A 29 6.29 -2.07 17.11
N THR A 30 6.49 -1.47 15.93
CA THR A 30 7.31 -0.27 15.75
C THR A 30 6.52 0.91 15.19
N SER A 31 6.87 2.14 15.62
CA SER A 31 6.32 3.39 15.10
C SER A 31 7.18 4.04 14.01
N THR A 32 8.32 3.42 13.63
CA THR A 32 9.31 4.05 12.74
C THR A 32 9.15 3.65 11.27
N CYS A 33 8.16 2.81 10.93
CA CYS A 33 8.00 2.22 9.60
C CYS A 33 9.29 1.65 9.00
N PHE A 34 10.07 0.95 9.83
CA PHE A 34 11.35 0.40 9.42
C PHE A 34 11.43 -1.06 9.87
N ALA A 35 11.80 -1.94 8.96
CA ALA A 35 12.02 -3.34 9.28
C ALA A 35 13.45 -3.51 9.80
N LYS A 36 13.59 -4.04 11.02
CA LYS A 36 14.90 -4.37 11.60
C LYS A 36 14.81 -5.65 12.43
N ASP A 37 15.89 -6.42 12.48
CA ASP A 37 16.06 -7.57 13.37
C ASP A 37 14.90 -8.56 13.25
N THR A 38 14.03 -8.66 14.26
CA THR A 38 12.88 -9.56 14.31
C THR A 38 11.58 -8.95 13.80
N THR A 39 11.61 -7.72 13.25
CA THR A 39 10.40 -7.00 12.84
C THR A 39 9.62 -7.80 11.80
N GLN A 40 8.32 -7.91 12.02
CA GLN A 40 7.36 -8.41 11.06
C GLN A 40 6.67 -7.24 10.36
N TYR A 41 6.48 -7.35 9.05
CA TYR A 41 5.70 -6.38 8.29
C TYR A 41 4.90 -7.07 7.19
N ARG A 42 3.87 -6.39 6.70
CA ARG A 42 3.02 -6.86 5.61
C ARG A 42 2.92 -5.77 4.55
N ILE A 43 3.10 -6.15 3.29
CA ILE A 43 2.79 -5.29 2.15
C ILE A 43 1.37 -5.63 1.71
N LEU A 44 0.53 -4.61 1.65
CA LEU A 44 -0.88 -4.68 1.30
C LEU A 44 -1.14 -3.75 0.12
N SER A 45 -1.91 -4.20 -0.85
CA SER A 45 -2.23 -3.41 -2.03
C SER A 45 -3.60 -3.74 -2.62
N GLY A 46 -4.19 -2.83 -3.38
CA GLY A 46 -5.51 -3.02 -4.01
C GLY A 46 -5.67 -2.22 -5.31
N GLU A 47 -6.69 -2.56 -6.10
CA GLU A 47 -6.91 -2.02 -7.46
C GLU A 47 -7.82 -0.79 -7.51
N GLY A 48 -8.39 -0.36 -6.38
CA GLY A 48 -9.24 0.81 -6.25
C GLY A 48 -9.38 1.24 -4.80
N ALA A 49 -10.28 2.18 -4.51
CA ALA A 49 -10.57 2.53 -3.12
C ALA A 49 -11.05 1.29 -2.34
N SER A 50 -10.45 1.06 -1.17
CA SER A 50 -10.84 -0.02 -0.28
C SER A 50 -11.94 0.42 0.68
N GLY A 51 -12.78 -0.54 1.07
CA GLY A 51 -13.63 -0.39 2.26
C GLY A 51 -12.80 -0.45 3.55
N CYS A 52 -13.47 -0.79 4.65
CA CYS A 52 -12.78 -1.03 5.92
C CYS A 52 -12.03 -2.37 5.89
N LEU A 53 -10.70 -2.33 5.87
CA LEU A 53 -9.84 -3.52 5.92
C LEU A 53 -9.34 -3.74 7.36
N VAL A 54 -9.61 -4.92 7.92
CA VAL A 54 -9.32 -5.23 9.33
C VAL A 54 -8.14 -6.17 9.44
N PHE A 55 -7.12 -5.77 10.21
CA PHE A 55 -5.95 -6.63 10.42
C PHE A 55 -6.32 -7.93 11.11
N GLY A 56 -5.79 -9.05 10.61
CA GLY A 56 -6.08 -10.39 11.13
C GLY A 56 -7.39 -11.00 10.63
N GLN A 57 -8.13 -10.30 9.78
CA GLN A 57 -9.28 -10.84 9.07
C GLN A 57 -8.99 -10.98 7.58
N ASP A 58 -9.87 -11.67 6.87
CA ASP A 58 -9.84 -11.70 5.41
C ASP A 58 -10.07 -10.28 4.85
N MET A 59 -9.31 -9.92 3.83
CA MET A 59 -9.31 -8.58 3.23
C MET A 59 -9.67 -8.70 1.74
N PRO A 60 -10.95 -8.93 1.42
CA PRO A 60 -11.37 -9.14 0.04
C PRO A 60 -11.02 -7.92 -0.83
N GLY A 61 -10.42 -8.19 -1.99
CA GLY A 61 -9.95 -7.15 -2.92
C GLY A 61 -8.60 -6.53 -2.56
N ALA A 62 -7.93 -6.98 -1.50
CA ALA A 62 -6.55 -6.62 -1.18
C ALA A 62 -5.61 -7.81 -1.35
N SER A 63 -4.47 -7.58 -1.99
CA SER A 63 -3.34 -8.50 -1.96
C SER A 63 -2.57 -8.30 -0.66
N CYS A 64 -1.99 -9.38 -0.13
CA CYS A 64 -1.17 -9.30 1.08
C CYS A 64 0.04 -10.23 0.99
N LYS A 65 1.22 -9.68 1.32
CA LYS A 65 2.46 -10.45 1.46
C LYS A 65 3.11 -10.16 2.82
N LYS A 66 3.40 -11.21 3.58
CA LYS A 66 4.02 -11.15 4.90
C LYS A 66 5.53 -11.26 4.78
N PHE A 67 6.22 -10.56 5.65
CA PHE A 67 7.66 -10.65 5.85
C PHE A 67 8.00 -10.73 7.33
N THR A 68 8.96 -11.57 7.70
CA THR A 68 9.45 -11.73 9.08
C THR A 68 10.98 -11.62 9.12
N ASN A 69 11.55 -11.52 10.33
CA ASN A 69 13.00 -11.37 10.54
C ASN A 69 13.58 -10.21 9.73
N GLY A 70 12.94 -9.04 9.80
CA GLY A 70 13.42 -7.83 9.12
C GLY A 70 13.37 -7.94 7.60
N GLY A 71 12.59 -8.88 7.05
CA GLY A 71 12.50 -9.13 5.60
C GLY A 71 13.26 -10.36 5.12
N GLY A 72 13.98 -11.07 6.01
CA GLY A 72 14.72 -12.27 5.64
C GLY A 72 13.84 -13.45 5.18
N ASN A 73 12.58 -13.48 5.61
CA ASN A 73 11.60 -14.50 5.21
C ASN A 73 10.34 -13.85 4.64
N SER A 74 9.65 -14.53 3.72
CA SER A 74 8.37 -14.06 3.18
C SER A 74 7.35 -15.19 3.01
N GLY A 75 6.07 -14.84 3.02
CA GLY A 75 4.98 -15.81 2.88
C GLY A 75 3.60 -15.15 2.78
N PRO A 76 2.52 -15.96 2.81
CA PRO A 76 1.15 -15.46 2.85
C PRO A 76 0.82 -14.77 4.18
N CYS A 77 -0.27 -13.99 4.18
CA CYS A 77 -0.78 -13.31 5.36
C CYS A 77 -1.82 -14.18 6.10
N ASP A 78 -1.38 -15.28 6.69
CA ASP A 78 -2.22 -16.23 7.41
C ASP A 78 -1.79 -16.44 8.87
N GLY A 79 -2.74 -16.89 9.69
CA GLY A 79 -2.52 -17.68 10.93
C GLY A 79 -1.91 -17.02 12.15
N GLU A 80 -1.57 -15.72 12.10
CA GLU A 80 -0.75 -15.08 13.15
C GLU A 80 -1.34 -13.74 13.63
N THR A 81 -1.21 -13.50 14.94
CA THR A 81 -1.40 -12.17 15.55
C THR A 81 -0.42 -11.18 14.95
N PHE A 82 -0.93 -10.01 14.55
CA PHE A 82 -0.16 -8.97 13.90
C PHE A 82 -0.54 -7.62 14.50
N ASP A 83 0.20 -7.22 15.54
CA ASP A 83 -0.06 -6.00 16.28
C ASP A 83 0.55 -4.80 15.56
N VAL A 84 -0.21 -4.30 14.58
CA VAL A 84 0.21 -3.20 13.72
C VAL A 84 0.36 -1.92 14.52
N ARG A 85 1.52 -1.29 14.40
CA ARG A 85 1.85 -0.06 15.10
C ARG A 85 2.11 1.10 14.15
N SER A 86 2.57 0.86 12.93
CA SER A 86 2.73 1.92 11.93
C SER A 86 2.38 1.47 10.53
N LEU A 87 2.03 2.44 9.69
CA LEU A 87 1.71 2.25 8.29
C LEU A 87 2.59 3.18 7.43
N LEU A 88 3.23 2.62 6.42
CA LEU A 88 3.98 3.35 5.40
C LEU A 88 3.18 3.36 4.11
N ALA A 89 2.71 4.53 3.69
CA ALA A 89 2.07 4.71 2.38
C ALA A 89 3.13 4.86 1.29
N GLN A 90 3.03 4.05 0.24
CA GLN A 90 3.84 4.22 -0.97
C GLN A 90 3.36 5.43 -1.78
N PRO A 91 4.19 5.98 -2.69
CA PRO A 91 3.78 7.08 -3.58
C PRO A 91 2.46 6.80 -4.29
N GLY A 92 1.57 7.80 -4.31
CA GLY A 92 0.25 7.71 -4.90
C GLY A 92 -0.81 7.06 -4.00
N THR A 93 -0.55 6.94 -2.70
CA THR A 93 -1.45 6.27 -1.75
C THR A 93 -1.94 7.24 -0.68
N TYR A 94 -3.26 7.27 -0.48
CA TYR A 94 -3.91 7.87 0.68
C TYR A 94 -4.55 6.78 1.53
N CYS A 95 -4.33 6.80 2.84
CA CYS A 95 -4.99 5.89 3.77
C CYS A 95 -5.45 6.58 5.05
N GLN A 96 -6.65 6.23 5.48
CA GLN A 96 -7.16 6.52 6.81
C GLN A 96 -6.92 5.32 7.72
N MET A 97 -6.46 5.59 8.93
CA MET A 97 -6.07 4.59 9.92
C MET A 97 -7.02 4.63 11.11
N PHE A 98 -7.32 3.48 11.69
CA PHE A 98 -8.27 3.37 12.80
C PHE A 98 -7.74 2.46 13.91
N VAL A 99 -8.10 2.81 15.15
CA VAL A 99 -7.71 2.07 16.35
C VAL A 99 -8.74 1.03 16.78
N ASP A 100 -9.88 0.98 16.09
CA ASP A 100 -10.95 -0.01 16.24
C ASP A 100 -11.13 -0.82 14.95
N THR A 101 -11.89 -1.91 14.99
CA THR A 101 -12.08 -2.80 13.83
C THR A 101 -13.23 -2.38 12.91
N LYS A 102 -13.98 -1.32 13.24
CA LYS A 102 -15.16 -0.88 12.47
C LYS A 102 -14.87 0.34 11.59
N CYS A 103 -13.65 0.87 11.64
CA CYS A 103 -13.26 2.11 10.97
C CYS A 103 -14.05 3.33 11.48
N GLU A 104 -14.34 3.39 12.78
CA GLU A 104 -15.14 4.46 13.39
C GLU A 104 -14.28 5.43 14.21
N ILE A 105 -13.22 4.93 14.85
CA ILE A 105 -12.34 5.69 15.74
C ILE A 105 -11.04 6.02 15.02
N ASN A 106 -10.96 7.26 14.54
CA ASN A 106 -9.81 7.77 13.80
C ASN A 106 -8.51 7.63 14.62
N GLY A 107 -7.53 6.94 14.05
CA GLY A 107 -6.16 6.83 14.54
C GLY A 107 -5.15 7.67 13.78
N GLY A 108 -5.58 8.33 12.70
CA GLY A 108 -4.77 9.21 11.88
C GLY A 108 -4.99 8.99 10.38
N MET A 109 -4.19 9.67 9.57
CA MET A 109 -4.14 9.49 8.12
C MET A 109 -2.70 9.50 7.65
N VAL A 110 -2.39 8.73 6.62
CA VAL A 110 -1.10 8.73 5.95
C VAL A 110 -1.34 8.94 4.47
N PHE A 111 -0.61 9.89 3.88
CA PHE A 111 -0.73 10.21 2.46
C PHE A 111 0.67 10.38 1.90
N SER A 112 0.91 9.77 0.74
CA SER A 112 2.13 9.95 -0.03
C SER A 112 1.72 10.26 -1.46
N ARG A 113 2.11 11.44 -1.93
CA ARG A 113 1.82 11.91 -3.29
C ARG A 113 2.51 11.04 -4.33
N PRO A 114 1.99 10.99 -5.57
CA PRO A 114 2.58 10.18 -6.63
C PRO A 114 3.92 10.71 -7.14
N ASP A 115 4.34 11.93 -6.76
CA ASP A 115 5.64 12.46 -7.16
C ASP A 115 6.79 11.71 -6.48
N LYS A 116 7.83 11.41 -7.27
CA LYS A 116 8.99 10.62 -6.81
C LYS A 116 9.79 11.32 -5.71
N GLU A 117 9.69 12.64 -5.59
CA GLU A 117 10.41 13.43 -4.60
C GLU A 117 9.81 13.30 -3.21
N SER A 118 8.49 13.13 -3.11
CA SER A 118 7.79 12.97 -1.83
C SER A 118 8.18 11.68 -1.10
N GLY A 119 8.45 10.61 -1.85
CA GLY A 119 8.77 9.29 -1.32
C GLY A 119 7.68 8.70 -0.40
N PRO A 120 7.89 7.48 0.13
CA PRO A 120 6.94 6.87 1.05
C PRO A 120 6.77 7.68 2.33
N LYS A 121 5.54 7.74 2.86
CA LYS A 121 5.23 8.47 4.11
C LYS A 121 4.82 7.52 5.21
N CYS A 122 5.39 7.70 6.40
CA CYS A 122 5.10 6.90 7.58
C CYS A 122 4.14 7.63 8.50
N ASN A 123 3.15 6.92 9.06
CA ASN A 123 2.39 7.41 10.20
C ASN A 123 2.01 6.27 11.17
N TYR A 124 1.64 6.64 12.38
CA TYR A 124 1.17 5.75 13.44
C TYR A 124 0.19 6.48 14.37
N PRO A 125 -0.75 5.77 15.00
CA PRO A 125 -1.68 6.37 15.95
C PRO A 125 -0.98 6.68 17.28
N VAL A 126 -1.36 7.78 17.91
CA VAL A 126 -0.90 8.12 19.26
C VAL A 126 -1.58 7.16 20.25
N GLY A 127 -0.80 6.30 20.91
CA GLY A 127 -1.28 5.53 22.07
C GLY A 127 -2.00 4.20 21.82
N GLY A 128 -2.10 3.70 20.59
CA GLY A 128 -2.81 2.44 20.31
C GLY A 128 -2.27 1.58 19.16
N LEU A 129 -2.77 0.36 19.04
CA LEU A 129 -2.52 -0.46 17.85
C LEU A 129 -3.49 -0.05 16.74
N LEU A 130 -3.02 -0.12 15.50
CA LEU A 130 -3.90 -0.05 14.36
C LEU A 130 -4.68 -1.35 14.25
N ARG A 131 -5.99 -1.24 14.07
CA ARG A 131 -6.91 -2.38 13.97
C ARG A 131 -7.53 -2.48 12.59
N SER A 132 -7.80 -1.34 11.95
CA SER A 132 -8.24 -1.31 10.57
C SER A 132 -7.74 -0.07 9.83
N PHE A 133 -7.92 -0.09 8.52
CA PHE A 133 -7.57 1.00 7.62
C PHE A 133 -8.46 0.99 6.37
N SER A 134 -8.51 2.12 5.68
CA SER A 134 -9.08 2.24 4.34
C SER A 134 -8.10 3.06 3.50
N CYS A 135 -7.92 2.68 2.24
CA CYS A 135 -6.95 3.27 1.32
C CYS A 135 -7.59 3.56 -0.03
N ALA A 136 -7.05 4.55 -0.73
CA ALA A 136 -7.43 4.91 -2.08
C ALA A 136 -6.19 5.44 -2.83
N PRO A 137 -6.22 5.42 -4.18
CA PRO A 137 -5.26 6.18 -4.96
C PRO A 137 -5.32 7.66 -4.56
N ASP A 138 -4.15 8.26 -4.37
CA ASP A 138 -4.04 9.71 -4.24
C ASP A 138 -4.15 10.33 -5.64
N THR A 139 -5.32 10.89 -5.93
CA THR A 139 -5.63 11.54 -7.21
C THR A 139 -5.30 13.04 -7.20
N SER A 140 -4.57 13.54 -6.19
CA SER A 140 -4.09 14.92 -6.19
C SER A 140 -3.02 15.11 -7.28
N GLY A 141 -3.49 15.26 -8.52
CA GLY A 141 -2.72 15.51 -9.72
C GLY A 141 -2.10 16.90 -9.70
N VAL A 142 -1.06 17.08 -8.90
CA VAL A 142 -0.17 18.24 -9.02
C VAL A 142 0.98 17.83 -9.94
N PRO A 143 1.13 18.42 -11.14
CA PRO A 143 2.36 18.29 -11.89
C PRO A 143 3.51 18.84 -11.03
N SER A 144 4.62 18.11 -10.95
CA SER A 144 5.89 18.66 -10.46
C SER A 144 6.38 19.77 -11.39
N GLU A 145 5.72 20.93 -11.41
CA GLU A 145 6.32 22.15 -11.94
C GLU A 145 7.18 22.76 -10.85
N ILE A 146 8.36 22.17 -10.64
CA ILE A 146 9.53 22.95 -10.26
C ILE A 146 10.04 23.55 -11.58
N PRO A 147 9.85 24.85 -11.87
CA PRO A 147 10.54 25.45 -12.99
C PRO A 147 12.05 25.28 -12.76
N PRO A 148 12.79 24.75 -13.75
CA PRO A 148 14.24 24.60 -13.61
C PRO A 148 14.85 25.99 -13.48
N ASN A 149 15.61 26.18 -12.40
CA ASN A 149 16.65 27.20 -12.26
C ASN A 149 16.28 28.61 -12.73
N ASN A 150 15.88 29.48 -11.80
CA ASN A 150 16.34 30.86 -11.89
C ASN A 150 17.69 30.95 -11.18
N PRO A 151 18.83 30.96 -11.89
CA PRO A 151 20.11 31.14 -11.23
C PRO A 151 20.25 32.61 -10.83
N ILE A 152 20.46 32.81 -9.53
CA ILE A 152 21.41 33.78 -8.96
C ILE A 152 20.99 35.25 -9.06
N GLY A 153 20.72 35.85 -7.89
CA GLY A 153 20.74 37.30 -7.73
C GLY A 153 22.17 37.87 -7.82
N GLY A 154 22.26 39.13 -8.24
CA GLY A 154 23.45 39.98 -8.06
C GLY A 154 23.81 40.78 -9.31
N PHE A 155 23.33 42.03 -9.42
CA PHE A 155 24.04 43.28 -9.14
C PHE A 155 23.03 44.43 -9.08
#